data_AF-A0A3P7NM46-F1
#
_entry.id   AF-A0A3P7NM46-F1
#
_cell.length_a   1.000
_cell.length_b   1.000
_cell.length_c   1.000
_cell.angle_alpha   90.00
_cell.angle_beta   90.00
_cell.angle_gamma   90.00
#
_symmetry.space_group_name_H-M   'P 1'
#
loop_
_entity.id
_entity.type
_entity.pdbx_description
1 polymer ?
#
loop_
_entity_poly.entity_id
_entity_poly.type
_entity_poly.pdbx_seq_one_letter_code
_entity_poly.pdbx_strand_id
1 'polypeptide(L)'
;MLVILLLLKGKPRIFLVQMCTLTASVVVYCFLNVCRQLIPSRIVYGDEILAPIVCHLWSSRYLSLVCYTFAILILNFTVGNRAIQISCKYQYSFSTSLLADIAYLGGMGLVSLIAMVPQAYIVQWDGNSCKCVDKDLPYGILVFLYTGNFVRFGLTAVISLVILSLSCYKIIYWVRNTPADQLFDTWNILSLPGTTKEQIKAFGRPQGWLTATLCTVPLSVNLLAISIFDTGRTLLCSLGLCIIHIDSPISHVIELLLDIQLLLVPVIFTIYIPAVRQLVLRGGHMITFLCRRLRN
;
A
#
# COMPACT_ATOMS: atom_id res chain seq x y z
N MET A 1 -8.35 -9.64 6.20
CA MET A 1 -7.75 -9.86 4.86
C MET A 1 -6.33 -10.42 4.94
N LEU A 2 -5.40 -9.81 5.69
CA LEU A 2 -4.01 -10.28 5.80
C LEU A 2 -3.89 -11.78 6.10
N VAL A 3 -4.63 -12.28 7.09
CA VAL A 3 -4.69 -13.71 7.43
C VAL A 3 -5.11 -14.58 6.23
N ILE A 4 -6.09 -14.13 5.45
CA ILE A 4 -6.58 -14.85 4.27
C ILE A 4 -5.48 -14.91 3.20
N LEU A 5 -4.77 -13.80 2.97
CA LEU A 5 -3.65 -13.78 2.03
C LEU A 5 -2.52 -14.70 2.46
N LEU A 6 -2.15 -14.72 3.75
CA LEU A 6 -1.13 -15.64 4.29
C LEU A 6 -1.50 -17.12 4.12
N LEU A 7 -2.79 -17.44 4.07
CA LEU A 7 -3.28 -18.80 3.83
C LEU A 7 -3.27 -19.21 2.35
N LEU A 8 -3.19 -18.26 1.41
CA LEU A 8 -3.12 -18.61 0.00
C LEU A 8 -1.82 -19.36 -0.31
N LYS A 9 -1.92 -20.34 -1.19
CA LYS A 9 -0.81 -21.13 -1.70
C LYS A 9 -0.84 -21.12 -3.23
N GLY A 10 0.34 -21.11 -3.84
CA GLY A 10 0.45 -21.25 -5.28
C GLY A 10 1.89 -21.16 -5.78
N LYS A 11 2.06 -21.36 -7.08
CA LYS A 11 3.35 -21.19 -7.77
C LYS A 11 3.86 -19.74 -7.79
N PRO A 12 3.04 -18.67 -7.93
CA PRO A 12 3.56 -17.30 -7.97
C PRO A 12 3.89 -16.79 -6.56
N ARG A 13 4.94 -17.32 -5.94
CA ARG A 13 5.33 -17.01 -4.55
C ARG A 13 5.68 -15.53 -4.35
N ILE A 14 6.46 -14.95 -5.26
CA ILE A 14 6.85 -13.53 -5.19
C ILE A 14 5.64 -12.61 -5.10
N PHE A 15 4.63 -12.84 -5.95
CA PHE A 15 3.40 -12.06 -5.95
C PHE A 15 2.66 -12.17 -4.62
N LEU A 16 2.57 -13.38 -4.08
CA LEU A 16 1.92 -13.59 -2.79
C LEU A 16 2.64 -12.86 -1.66
N VAL A 17 3.97 -12.96 -1.62
CA VAL A 17 4.82 -12.27 -0.65
C VAL A 17 4.63 -10.75 -0.76
N GLN A 18 4.64 -10.20 -1.98
CA GLN A 18 4.40 -8.78 -2.22
C GLN A 18 3.00 -8.34 -1.77
N MET A 19 1.95 -9.09 -2.09
CA MET A 19 0.58 -8.76 -1.68
C MET A 19 0.37 -8.86 -0.17
N CYS A 20 1.00 -9.85 0.47
CA CYS A 20 1.02 -9.94 1.93
C CYS A 20 1.75 -8.75 2.55
N THR A 21 2.90 -8.37 1.99
CA THR A 21 3.71 -7.24 2.50
C THR A 21 2.99 -5.91 2.30
N LEU A 22 2.38 -5.70 1.13
CA LEU A 22 1.54 -4.54 0.85
C LEU A 22 0.40 -4.44 1.88
N THR A 23 -0.33 -5.54 2.09
CA THR A 23 -1.43 -5.58 3.05
C THR A 23 -0.96 -5.39 4.48
N ALA A 24 0.18 -5.97 4.86
CA ALA A 24 0.77 -5.80 6.18
C ALA A 24 1.16 -4.34 6.41
N SER A 25 1.78 -3.68 5.42
CA SER A 25 2.14 -2.26 5.49
C SER A 25 0.91 -1.38 5.67
N VAL A 26 -0.17 -1.69 4.93
CA VAL A 26 -1.47 -1.00 5.08
C VAL A 26 -2.05 -1.20 6.49
N VAL A 27 -2.02 -2.42 7.02
CA VAL A 27 -2.49 -2.71 8.38
C VAL A 27 -1.68 -1.96 9.43
N VAL A 28 -0.35 -1.94 9.31
CA VAL A 28 0.54 -1.20 10.21
C VAL A 28 0.25 0.30 10.10
N TYR A 29 0.08 0.84 8.90
CA TYR A 29 -0.32 2.24 8.71
C TYR A 29 -1.63 2.57 9.44
N CYS A 30 -2.68 1.78 9.22
CA CYS A 30 -3.98 2.00 9.88
C CYS A 30 -3.84 1.90 11.40
N PHE A 31 -3.08 0.93 11.90
CA PHE A 31 -2.81 0.77 13.33
C PHE A 31 -2.12 2.02 13.90
N LEU A 32 -1.06 2.52 13.25
CA LEU A 32 -0.37 3.74 13.66
C LEU A 32 -1.32 4.95 13.67
N ASN A 33 -2.20 5.08 12.66
CA ASN A 33 -3.14 6.19 12.57
C ASN A 33 -4.22 6.11 13.66
N VAL A 34 -4.76 4.92 13.94
CA VAL A 34 -5.73 4.69 15.02
C VAL A 34 -5.11 4.95 16.39
N CYS A 35 -3.92 4.42 16.65
CA CYS A 35 -3.21 4.64 17.90
C CYS A 35 -2.85 6.12 18.10
N ARG A 36 -2.57 6.89 17.03
CA ARG A 36 -2.42 8.36 17.11
C ARG A 36 -3.68 9.06 17.61
N GLN A 37 -4.87 8.60 17.20
CA GLN A 37 -6.14 9.18 17.63
C GLN A 37 -6.56 8.74 19.04
N LEU A 38 -6.24 7.50 19.42
CA LEU A 38 -6.69 6.91 20.68
C LEU A 38 -5.76 7.18 21.86
N ILE A 39 -4.44 7.25 21.65
CA ILE A 39 -3.47 7.41 22.73
C ILE A 39 -3.37 8.90 23.08
N PRO A 40 -3.85 9.32 24.27
CA PRO A 40 -3.73 10.70 24.69
C PRO A 40 -2.25 11.04 24.83
N SER A 41 -1.85 12.19 24.27
CA SER A 41 -0.47 12.68 24.32
C SER A 41 0.09 12.67 25.75
N ARG A 42 -0.75 12.94 26.75
CA ARG A 42 -0.39 12.95 28.18
C ARG A 42 0.15 11.62 28.74
N ILE A 43 -0.25 10.46 28.20
CA ILE A 43 0.16 9.15 28.75
C ILE A 43 1.62 8.84 28.42
N VAL A 44 2.14 9.38 27.32
CA VAL A 44 3.46 9.00 26.80
C VAL A 44 4.60 9.85 27.37
N TYR A 45 4.28 10.96 28.02
CA TYR A 45 5.27 11.98 28.42
C TYR A 45 5.84 11.81 29.84
N GLY A 46 5.61 10.68 30.50
CA GLY A 46 6.14 10.41 31.84
C GLY A 46 7.61 9.97 31.88
N ASP A 47 8.19 9.57 30.74
CA ASP A 47 9.56 9.04 30.64
C ASP A 47 10.42 9.97 29.75
N GLU A 48 11.52 10.48 30.30
CA GLU A 48 12.42 11.43 29.63
C GLU A 48 13.10 10.86 28.37
N ILE A 49 13.26 9.53 28.26
CA ILE A 49 13.90 8.87 27.11
C ILE A 49 12.85 8.47 26.07
N LEU A 50 11.71 7.93 26.50
CA LEU A 50 10.67 7.47 25.59
C LEU A 50 9.93 8.63 24.93
N ALA A 51 9.71 9.74 25.64
CA ALA A 51 8.96 10.88 25.15
C ALA A 51 9.55 11.52 23.87
N PRO A 52 10.86 11.80 23.77
CA PRO A 52 11.49 12.26 22.53
C PRO A 52 11.33 11.26 21.38
N ILE A 53 11.55 9.98 21.64
CA ILE A 53 11.47 8.93 20.61
C ILE A 53 10.05 8.87 20.04
N VAL A 54 9.03 8.87 20.90
CA VAL A 54 7.63 8.86 20.45
C VAL A 54 7.28 10.16 19.75
N CYS A 55 7.75 11.31 20.22
CA CYS A 55 7.56 12.58 19.53
C CYS A 55 8.07 12.50 18.08
N HIS A 56 9.32 12.09 17.88
CA HIS A 56 9.93 12.02 16.55
C HIS A 56 9.42 10.89 15.66
N LEU A 57 9.10 9.72 16.20
CA LEU A 57 8.64 8.58 15.38
C LEU A 57 7.13 8.61 15.11
N TRP A 58 6.35 9.11 16.07
CA TRP A 58 4.90 9.00 16.09
C TRP A 58 4.21 10.32 15.77
N SER A 59 4.46 11.37 16.57
CA SER A 59 3.78 12.67 16.40
C SER A 59 4.15 13.35 15.09
N SER A 60 5.39 13.17 14.63
CA SER A 60 5.83 13.64 13.31
C SER A 60 5.14 12.91 12.14
N ARG A 61 4.47 11.79 12.39
CA ARG A 61 3.94 10.84 11.41
C ARG A 61 5.00 10.05 10.63
N TYR A 62 6.28 10.11 11.03
CA TYR A 62 7.39 9.42 10.38
C TYR A 62 7.09 7.95 10.07
N LEU A 63 6.75 7.13 11.06
CA LEU A 63 6.51 5.70 10.85
C LEU A 63 5.33 5.43 9.91
N SER A 64 4.26 6.23 10.00
CA SER A 64 3.11 6.09 9.12
C SER A 64 3.49 6.40 7.66
N LEU A 65 4.28 7.46 7.43
CA LEU A 65 4.75 7.80 6.09
C LEU A 65 5.76 6.78 5.55
N VAL A 66 6.60 6.18 6.40
CA VAL A 66 7.47 5.06 6.01
C VAL A 66 6.63 3.89 5.51
N CYS A 67 5.62 3.47 6.26
CA CYS A 67 4.73 2.36 5.85
C CYS A 67 3.99 2.70 4.55
N TYR A 68 3.54 3.94 4.40
CA TYR A 68 2.85 4.40 3.19
C TYR A 68 3.78 4.40 1.97
N THR A 69 4.97 5.01 2.06
CA THR A 69 5.97 5.00 1.00
C THR A 69 6.40 3.58 0.66
N PHE A 70 6.57 2.70 1.65
CA PHE A 70 6.90 1.30 1.44
C PHE A 70 5.80 0.56 0.65
N ALA A 71 4.53 0.81 0.96
CA ALA A 71 3.40 0.27 0.22
C ALA A 71 3.40 0.74 -1.25
N ILE A 72 3.71 2.02 -1.52
CA ILE A 72 3.85 2.56 -2.88
C ILE A 72 4.96 1.84 -3.64
N LEU A 73 6.15 1.69 -3.04
CA LEU A 73 7.28 1.03 -3.66
C LEU A 73 6.99 -0.45 -3.97
N ILE A 74 6.36 -1.16 -3.04
CA ILE A 74 5.92 -2.54 -3.27
C ILE A 74 4.94 -2.60 -4.42
N LEU A 75 3.98 -1.67 -4.50
CA LEU A 75 3.01 -1.65 -5.59
C LEU A 75 3.73 -1.41 -6.93
N ASN A 76 4.59 -0.38 -7.03
CA ASN A 76 5.40 -0.11 -8.23
C ASN A 76 6.17 -1.35 -8.70
N PHE A 77 6.85 -2.02 -7.77
CA PHE A 77 7.61 -3.22 -8.07
C PHE A 77 6.71 -4.38 -8.51
N THR A 78 5.57 -4.58 -7.85
CA THR A 78 4.61 -5.66 -8.14
C THR A 78 3.97 -5.47 -9.53
N VAL A 79 3.46 -4.27 -9.82
CA VAL A 79 2.81 -3.96 -11.11
C VAL A 79 3.84 -3.94 -12.23
N GLY A 80 5.02 -3.34 -12.01
CA GLY A 80 6.10 -3.28 -12.99
C GLY A 80 6.64 -4.67 -13.36
N ASN A 81 6.96 -5.49 -12.36
CA ASN A 81 7.42 -6.87 -12.58
C ASN A 81 6.36 -7.68 -13.34
N ARG A 82 5.08 -7.51 -13.00
CA ARG A 82 4.00 -8.20 -13.70
C ARG A 82 3.86 -7.77 -15.15
N ALA A 83 3.94 -6.48 -15.44
CA ALA A 83 3.90 -5.97 -16.80
C ALA A 83 5.08 -6.49 -17.65
N ILE A 84 6.27 -6.61 -17.06
CA ILE A 84 7.45 -7.22 -17.72
C ILE A 84 7.21 -8.71 -18.00
N GLN A 85 6.73 -9.48 -17.02
CA GLN A 85 6.42 -10.90 -17.20
C GLN A 85 5.42 -11.13 -18.35
N ILE A 86 4.41 -10.28 -18.46
CA ILE A 86 3.41 -10.32 -19.54
C ILE A 86 4.04 -9.93 -20.88
N SER A 87 4.73 -8.79 -20.93
CA SER A 87 5.28 -8.24 -22.17
C SER A 87 6.35 -9.14 -22.80
N CYS A 88 7.19 -9.76 -21.96
CA CYS A 88 8.27 -10.63 -22.40
C CYS A 88 7.87 -12.11 -22.47
N LYS A 89 6.59 -12.45 -22.27
CA LYS A 89 6.08 -13.84 -22.26
C LYS A 89 6.77 -14.75 -21.22
N TYR A 90 7.32 -14.17 -20.16
CA TYR A 90 8.02 -14.89 -19.08
C TYR A 90 7.13 -15.24 -17.90
N GLN A 91 5.84 -15.47 -18.14
CA GLN A 91 4.87 -15.77 -17.08
C GLN A 91 5.27 -16.98 -16.19
N TYR A 92 6.10 -17.89 -16.73
CA TYR A 92 6.60 -19.08 -16.02
C TYR A 92 8.10 -19.05 -15.69
N SER A 93 8.87 -18.09 -16.24
CA SER A 93 10.33 -18.13 -16.19
C SER A 93 10.90 -17.51 -14.91
N PHE A 94 10.17 -16.60 -14.27
CA PHE A 94 10.61 -15.95 -13.04
C PHE A 94 10.21 -16.75 -11.81
N SER A 95 11.00 -17.78 -11.49
CA SER A 95 11.11 -18.26 -10.12
C SER A 95 12.21 -17.44 -9.43
N THR A 96 11.89 -16.25 -8.94
CA THR A 96 12.84 -15.51 -8.12
C THR A 96 13.20 -16.33 -6.88
N SER A 97 14.47 -16.31 -6.50
CA SER A 97 14.90 -16.95 -5.26
C SER A 97 14.28 -16.18 -4.09
N LEU A 98 13.95 -16.89 -2.99
CA LEU A 98 13.45 -16.27 -1.77
C LEU A 98 14.39 -15.15 -1.27
N LEU A 99 15.71 -15.35 -1.46
CA LEU A 99 16.72 -14.36 -1.11
C LEU A 99 16.58 -13.07 -1.92
N ALA A 100 16.31 -13.16 -3.22
CA ALA A 100 16.09 -11.99 -4.06
C ALA A 100 14.83 -11.22 -3.62
N ASP A 101 13.74 -11.93 -3.32
CA ASP A 101 12.51 -11.33 -2.82
C ASP A 101 12.76 -10.57 -1.50
N ILE A 102 13.47 -11.18 -0.55
CA ILE A 102 13.84 -10.54 0.73
C ILE A 102 14.75 -9.33 0.48
N ALA A 103 15.72 -9.43 -0.43
CA ALA A 103 16.61 -8.32 -0.77
C ALA A 103 15.84 -7.14 -1.37
N TYR A 104 14.87 -7.39 -2.27
CA TYR A 104 14.02 -6.34 -2.82
C TYR A 104 13.15 -5.69 -1.74
N LEU A 105 12.52 -6.48 -0.87
CA LEU A 105 11.71 -5.95 0.23
C LEU A 105 12.56 -5.14 1.22
N GLY A 106 13.73 -5.65 1.60
CA GLY A 106 14.68 -4.96 2.48
C GLY A 106 15.17 -3.65 1.88
N GLY A 107 15.53 -3.66 0.58
CA GLY A 107 15.94 -2.46 -0.14
C GLY A 107 14.84 -1.40 -0.21
N MET A 108 13.61 -1.80 -0.57
CA MET A 108 12.47 -0.87 -0.59
C MET A 108 12.14 -0.34 0.81
N GLY A 109 12.26 -1.17 1.86
CA GLY A 109 12.06 -0.76 3.24
C GLY A 109 13.10 0.26 3.68
N LEU A 110 14.38 0.02 3.37
CA LEU A 110 15.49 0.93 3.66
C LEU A 110 15.32 2.27 2.94
N VAL A 111 14.97 2.25 1.65
CA VAL A 111 14.70 3.47 0.88
C VAL A 111 13.53 4.25 1.51
N SER A 112 12.48 3.57 1.95
CA SER A 112 11.34 4.21 2.61
C SER A 112 11.72 4.85 3.95
N LEU A 113 12.54 4.17 4.75
CA LEU A 113 13.06 4.70 6.02
C LEU A 113 13.91 5.96 5.80
N ILE A 114 14.87 5.90 4.88
CA ILE A 114 15.80 6.99 4.58
C ILE A 114 15.05 8.19 3.98
N ALA A 115 14.18 7.95 3.00
CA ALA A 115 13.46 9.03 2.31
C ALA A 115 12.55 9.83 3.25
N MET A 116 12.04 9.21 4.31
CA MET A 116 11.15 9.86 5.28
C MET A 116 11.88 10.47 6.47
N VAL A 117 13.21 10.29 6.63
CA VAL A 117 13.97 10.86 7.77
C VAL A 117 13.70 12.36 7.97
N PRO A 118 13.62 13.21 6.92
CA PRO A 118 13.28 14.62 7.10
C PRO A 118 12.00 14.84 7.92
N GLN A 119 10.97 14.00 7.75
CA GLN A 119 9.71 14.15 8.48
C GLN A 119 9.92 14.13 10.01
N ALA A 120 10.85 13.33 10.52
CA ALA A 120 11.10 13.22 11.95
C ALA A 120 11.56 14.54 12.58
N TYR A 121 12.13 15.46 11.80
CA TYR A 121 12.67 16.74 12.26
C TYR A 121 11.67 17.90 12.24
N ILE A 122 10.41 17.68 11.79
CA ILE A 122 9.37 18.71 11.81
C ILE A 122 8.89 19.01 13.24
N VAL A 123 9.06 18.04 14.14
CA VAL A 123 8.65 18.15 15.54
C VAL A 123 9.84 18.18 16.46
N GLN A 124 9.69 18.90 17.57
CA GLN A 124 10.68 18.97 18.64
C GLN A 124 10.01 18.72 19.99
N TRP A 125 10.71 17.97 20.84
CA TRP A 125 10.34 17.75 22.22
C TRP A 125 10.84 18.91 23.10
N ASP A 126 9.93 19.60 23.80
CA ASP A 126 10.27 20.73 24.68
C ASP A 126 10.38 20.37 26.17
N GLY A 127 10.35 19.08 26.49
CA GLY A 127 10.36 18.56 27.87
C GLY A 127 8.96 18.27 28.44
N ASN A 128 7.89 18.81 27.84
CA ASN A 128 6.52 18.60 28.30
C ASN A 128 5.55 18.23 27.17
N SER A 129 5.81 18.70 25.96
CA SER A 129 4.96 18.53 24.80
C SER A 129 5.78 18.40 23.51
N CYS A 130 5.25 17.62 22.58
CA CYS A 130 5.79 17.54 21.22
C CYS A 130 5.14 18.65 20.39
N LYS A 131 5.94 19.62 19.95
CA LYS A 131 5.46 20.78 19.16
C LYS A 131 6.09 20.76 17.76
N CYS A 132 5.34 21.29 16.78
CA CYS A 132 5.89 21.54 15.46
C CYS A 132 6.79 22.77 15.51
N VAL A 133 7.97 22.67 14.89
CA VAL A 133 8.94 23.76 14.83
C VAL A 133 8.74 24.51 13.53
N ASP A 134 8.01 25.62 13.59
CA ASP A 134 7.68 26.42 12.40
C ASP A 134 8.54 27.69 12.29
N LYS A 135 9.35 27.99 13.30
CA LYS A 135 10.17 29.22 13.38
C LYS A 135 11.60 28.89 13.79
N ASP A 136 12.54 29.72 13.36
CA ASP A 136 13.94 29.70 13.77
C ASP A 136 14.68 28.37 13.53
N LEU A 137 14.22 27.60 12.53
CA LEU A 137 14.90 26.39 12.09
C LEU A 137 16.29 26.73 11.51
N PRO A 138 17.35 26.04 11.95
CA PRO A 138 18.65 26.13 11.29
C PRO A 138 18.51 25.88 9.79
N TYR A 139 19.19 26.70 8.98
CA TYR A 139 19.10 26.64 7.52
C TYR A 139 19.32 25.22 6.97
N GLY A 140 20.25 24.45 7.54
CA GLY A 140 20.50 23.06 7.13
C GLY A 140 19.30 22.12 7.33
N ILE A 141 18.55 22.26 8.43
CA ILE A 141 17.35 21.46 8.69
C ILE A 141 16.25 21.87 7.73
N LEU A 142 16.10 23.18 7.48
CA LEU A 142 15.14 23.68 6.51
C LEU A 142 15.39 23.08 5.13
N VAL A 143 16.62 23.19 4.61
CA VAL A 143 17.01 22.59 3.32
C VAL A 143 16.72 21.08 3.30
N PHE A 144 17.02 20.37 4.38
CA PHE A 144 16.76 18.93 4.49
C PHE A 144 15.26 18.58 4.42
N LEU A 145 14.40 19.34 5.10
CA LEU A 145 12.93 19.19 5.01
C LEU A 145 12.42 19.44 3.59
N TYR A 146 12.91 20.50 2.95
CA TYR A 146 12.59 20.82 1.56
C TYR A 146 12.99 19.71 0.62
N THR A 147 14.25 19.26 0.68
CA THR A 147 14.74 18.14 -0.13
C THR A 147 13.89 16.88 0.10
N GLY A 148 13.50 16.59 1.34
CA GLY A 148 12.58 15.50 1.68
C GLY A 148 11.26 15.57 0.92
N ASN A 149 10.62 16.75 0.89
CA ASN A 149 9.36 16.95 0.17
C ASN A 149 9.53 16.76 -1.36
N PHE A 150 10.62 17.28 -1.94
CA PHE A 150 10.92 17.09 -3.36
C PHE A 150 11.18 15.62 -3.70
N VAL A 151 11.97 14.92 -2.90
CA VAL A 151 12.26 13.48 -3.08
C VAL A 151 10.97 12.67 -2.98
N ARG A 152 10.14 12.96 -1.97
CA ARG A 152 8.85 12.29 -1.79
C ARG A 152 7.94 12.52 -2.99
N PHE A 153 7.75 13.76 -3.42
CA PHE A 153 6.95 14.07 -4.61
C PHE A 153 7.49 13.40 -5.88
N GLY A 154 8.80 13.48 -6.13
CA GLY A 154 9.44 12.83 -7.27
C GLY A 154 9.21 11.32 -7.27
N LEU A 155 9.33 10.69 -6.10
CA LEU A 155 9.11 9.25 -5.94
C LEU A 155 7.64 8.86 -6.16
N THR A 156 6.70 9.51 -5.46
CA THR A 156 5.30 9.07 -5.39
C THR A 156 4.42 9.63 -6.50
N ALA A 157 4.69 10.84 -6.99
CA ALA A 157 3.86 11.50 -8.00
C ALA A 157 4.45 11.42 -9.41
N VAL A 158 5.77 11.39 -9.56
CA VAL A 158 6.42 11.36 -10.88
C VAL A 158 6.81 9.95 -11.27
N ILE A 159 7.75 9.34 -10.54
CA ILE A 159 8.29 8.01 -10.87
C ILE A 159 7.18 6.96 -10.80
N SER A 160 6.40 6.94 -9.72
CA SER A 160 5.29 5.99 -9.56
C SER A 160 4.23 6.17 -10.66
N LEU A 161 3.89 7.41 -11.02
CA LEU A 161 2.93 7.67 -12.09
C LEU A 161 3.39 7.08 -13.43
N VAL A 162 4.66 7.30 -13.79
CA VAL A 162 5.23 6.76 -15.04
C VAL A 162 5.23 5.22 -15.01
N ILE A 163 5.78 4.62 -13.96
CA ILE A 163 5.90 3.16 -13.85
C ILE A 163 4.52 2.51 -13.86
N LEU A 164 3.60 2.96 -13.01
CA LEU A 164 2.28 2.36 -12.87
C LEU A 164 1.43 2.60 -14.12
N SER A 165 1.47 3.79 -14.72
CA SER A 165 0.68 4.07 -15.93
C SER A 165 1.11 3.20 -17.11
N LEU A 166 2.43 3.11 -17.36
CA LEU A 166 2.95 2.26 -18.43
C LEU A 166 2.65 0.78 -18.17
N SER A 167 2.82 0.33 -16.92
CA SER A 167 2.59 -1.06 -16.54
C SER A 167 1.10 -1.44 -16.62
N CYS A 168 0.21 -0.59 -16.11
CA CYS A 168 -1.23 -0.77 -16.22
C CYS A 168 -1.70 -0.74 -17.68
N TYR A 169 -1.15 0.16 -18.51
CA TYR A 169 -1.42 0.17 -19.95
C TYR A 169 -1.06 -1.18 -20.59
N LYS A 170 0.12 -1.72 -20.31
CA LYS A 170 0.55 -3.03 -20.83
C LYS A 170 -0.35 -4.17 -20.35
N ILE A 171 -0.76 -4.16 -19.08
CA ILE A 171 -1.69 -5.16 -18.52
C ILE A 171 -3.05 -5.08 -19.20
N ILE A 172 -3.63 -3.88 -19.33
CA ILE A 172 -4.94 -3.68 -19.99
C ILE A 172 -4.85 -4.08 -21.46
N TYR A 173 -3.79 -3.67 -22.16
CA TYR A 173 -3.54 -4.04 -23.54
C TYR A 173 -3.45 -5.56 -23.71
N TRP A 174 -2.76 -6.24 -22.80
CA TRP A 174 -2.67 -7.71 -22.81
C TRP A 174 -4.02 -8.37 -22.62
N VAL A 175 -4.82 -7.96 -21.62
CA VAL A 175 -6.16 -8.53 -21.40
C VAL A 175 -7.09 -8.28 -22.59
N ARG A 176 -7.00 -7.10 -23.22
CA ARG A 176 -7.85 -6.70 -24.34
C ARG A 176 -7.54 -7.45 -25.63
N ASN A 177 -6.28 -7.69 -25.92
CA ASN A 177 -5.83 -8.21 -27.21
C ASN A 177 -5.53 -9.72 -27.20
N THR A 178 -5.45 -10.35 -26.03
CA THR A 178 -5.24 -11.81 -25.94
C THR A 178 -6.59 -12.51 -26.04
N PRO A 179 -6.77 -13.46 -26.98
CA PRO A 179 -8.03 -14.19 -27.10
C PRO A 179 -8.27 -15.05 -25.85
N ALA A 180 -9.54 -15.28 -25.50
CA ALA A 180 -9.94 -15.84 -24.21
C ALA A 180 -9.39 -17.26 -23.95
N ASP A 181 -9.14 -18.04 -25.00
CA ASP A 181 -8.53 -19.37 -24.95
C ASP A 181 -7.03 -19.33 -24.60
N GLN A 182 -6.35 -18.23 -24.94
CA GLN A 182 -4.92 -18.02 -24.67
C GLN A 182 -4.68 -17.13 -23.43
N LEU A 183 -5.71 -16.49 -22.90
CA LEU A 183 -5.63 -15.60 -21.75
C LEU A 183 -5.42 -16.39 -20.46
N PHE A 184 -4.18 -16.77 -20.20
CA PHE A 184 -3.78 -17.46 -18.97
C PHE A 184 -3.12 -16.50 -17.98
N ASP A 185 -3.67 -16.43 -16.78
CA ASP A 185 -3.11 -15.66 -15.67
C ASP A 185 -2.55 -16.60 -14.58
N THR A 186 -1.23 -16.61 -14.42
CA THR A 186 -0.55 -17.35 -13.34
C THR A 186 -0.93 -16.91 -11.93
N TRP A 187 -1.55 -15.74 -11.72
CA TRP A 187 -2.04 -15.30 -10.42
C TRP A 187 -3.42 -15.88 -10.08
N ASN A 188 -4.19 -16.33 -11.09
CA ASN A 188 -5.49 -16.97 -10.86
C ASN A 188 -5.37 -18.34 -10.20
N ILE A 189 -4.24 -19.03 -10.34
CA ILE A 189 -4.00 -20.36 -9.76
C ILE A 189 -3.66 -20.33 -8.26
N LEU A 190 -3.72 -19.17 -7.62
CA LEU A 190 -3.67 -19.08 -6.16
C LEU A 190 -4.89 -19.78 -5.56
N SER A 191 -4.66 -20.54 -4.49
CA SER A 191 -5.70 -21.39 -3.88
C SER A 191 -5.56 -21.43 -2.37
N LEU A 192 -6.68 -21.64 -1.68
CA LEU A 192 -6.70 -21.83 -0.23
C LEU A 192 -6.41 -23.30 0.12
N PRO A 193 -5.93 -23.60 1.35
CA PRO A 193 -5.84 -24.98 1.81
C PRO A 193 -7.20 -25.68 1.70
N GLY A 194 -7.21 -26.90 1.15
CA GLY A 194 -8.43 -27.68 0.92
C GLY A 194 -9.15 -27.43 -0.42
N THR A 195 -8.63 -26.54 -1.27
CA THR A 195 -9.17 -26.34 -2.64
C THR A 195 -8.92 -27.60 -3.50
N THR A 196 -9.95 -28.10 -4.20
CA THR A 196 -9.81 -29.29 -5.06
C THR A 196 -9.06 -28.97 -6.35
N LYS A 197 -8.46 -29.97 -7.00
CA LYS A 197 -7.77 -29.78 -8.30
C LYS A 197 -8.71 -29.21 -9.38
N GLU A 198 -9.98 -29.60 -9.35
CA GLU A 198 -11.00 -29.11 -10.26
C GLU A 198 -11.30 -27.62 -10.04
N GLN A 199 -11.39 -27.19 -8.77
CA GLN A 199 -11.55 -25.78 -8.43
C GLN A 199 -10.35 -24.94 -8.86
N ILE A 200 -9.12 -25.44 -8.64
CA ILE A 200 -7.90 -24.76 -9.11
C ILE A 200 -7.92 -24.62 -10.64
N LYS A 201 -8.32 -25.67 -11.37
CA LYS A 201 -8.47 -25.64 -12.83
C LYS A 201 -9.56 -24.65 -13.27
N ALA A 202 -10.65 -24.54 -12.52
CA ALA A 202 -11.71 -23.59 -12.76
C ALA A 202 -11.25 -22.14 -12.53
N PHE A 203 -10.46 -21.88 -11.47
CA PHE A 203 -9.88 -20.55 -11.23
C PHE A 203 -8.90 -20.14 -12.32
N GLY A 204 -8.08 -21.07 -12.79
CA GLY A 204 -7.11 -20.81 -13.86
C GLY A 204 -7.73 -20.40 -15.19
N ARG A 205 -9.02 -20.71 -15.42
CA ARG A 205 -9.74 -20.26 -16.61
C ARG A 205 -10.18 -18.80 -16.44
N PRO A 206 -9.90 -17.92 -17.42
CA PRO A 206 -10.35 -16.54 -17.35
C PRO A 206 -11.88 -16.48 -17.34
N GLN A 207 -12.44 -15.64 -16.45
CA GLN A 207 -13.89 -15.39 -16.40
C GLN A 207 -14.18 -14.11 -17.18
N GLY A 208 -14.18 -14.23 -18.50
CA GLY A 208 -14.19 -13.09 -19.41
C GLY A 208 -12.90 -12.28 -19.27
N TRP A 209 -13.04 -11.00 -18.99
CA TRP A 209 -11.90 -10.07 -18.90
C TRP A 209 -11.29 -10.04 -17.51
N LEU A 210 -11.94 -10.67 -16.52
CA LEU A 210 -11.53 -10.59 -15.13
C LEU A 210 -10.39 -11.58 -14.84
N THR A 211 -9.22 -11.03 -14.57
CA THR A 211 -8.02 -11.76 -14.15
C THR A 211 -7.51 -11.20 -12.82
N ALA A 212 -6.85 -12.02 -12.00
CA ALA A 212 -6.27 -11.57 -10.74
C ALA A 212 -5.24 -10.46 -10.96
N THR A 213 -4.49 -10.48 -12.07
CA THR A 213 -3.56 -9.42 -12.47
C THR A 213 -4.23 -8.06 -12.58
N LEU A 214 -5.47 -8.01 -13.06
CA LEU A 214 -6.19 -6.74 -13.20
C LEU A 214 -6.44 -6.05 -11.86
N CYS A 215 -6.32 -6.72 -10.71
CA CYS A 215 -6.41 -6.06 -9.40
C CYS A 215 -5.39 -4.92 -9.26
N THR A 216 -4.26 -5.00 -9.96
CA THR A 216 -3.21 -3.98 -9.93
C THR A 216 -3.65 -2.66 -10.53
N VAL A 217 -4.57 -2.66 -11.51
CA VAL A 217 -5.05 -1.44 -12.17
C VAL A 217 -5.82 -0.53 -11.21
N PRO A 218 -6.92 -0.96 -10.55
CA PRO A 218 -7.62 -0.13 -9.59
C PRO A 218 -6.75 0.19 -8.36
N LEU A 219 -5.84 -0.71 -7.94
CA LEU A 219 -4.87 -0.39 -6.87
C LEU A 219 -3.97 0.78 -7.26
N SER A 220 -3.40 0.75 -8.46
CA SER A 220 -2.56 1.83 -8.98
C SER A 220 -3.31 3.14 -9.10
N VAL A 221 -4.53 3.12 -9.66
CA VAL A 221 -5.35 4.34 -9.81
C VAL A 221 -5.69 4.93 -8.45
N ASN A 222 -6.17 4.10 -7.52
CA ASN A 222 -6.53 4.51 -6.16
C ASN A 222 -5.33 5.14 -5.44
N LEU A 223 -4.16 4.50 -5.52
CA LEU A 223 -2.94 4.97 -4.86
C LEU A 223 -2.35 6.23 -5.51
N LEU A 224 -2.33 6.31 -6.85
CA LEU A 224 -1.79 7.46 -7.57
C LEU A 224 -2.63 8.72 -7.35
N ALA A 225 -3.95 8.61 -7.44
CA ALA A 225 -4.84 9.76 -7.32
C ALA A 225 -4.61 10.50 -5.99
N ILE A 226 -4.53 9.74 -4.90
CA ILE A 226 -4.38 10.30 -3.56
C ILE A 226 -2.94 10.74 -3.31
N SER A 227 -1.94 9.98 -3.79
CA SER A 227 -0.53 10.36 -3.65
C SER A 227 -0.20 11.66 -4.40
N ILE A 228 -0.71 11.83 -5.62
CA ILE A 228 -0.52 13.05 -6.40
C ILE A 228 -1.18 14.24 -5.70
N PHE A 229 -2.38 14.05 -5.16
CA PHE A 229 -3.09 15.11 -4.44
C PHE A 229 -2.34 15.53 -3.16
N ASP A 230 -1.98 14.57 -2.30
CA ASP A 230 -1.28 14.83 -1.02
C ASP A 230 0.10 15.46 -1.23
N THR A 231 0.94 14.80 -2.04
CA THR A 231 2.32 15.27 -2.26
C THR A 231 2.39 16.49 -3.15
N GLY A 232 1.46 16.64 -4.10
CA GLY A 232 1.32 17.85 -4.90
C GLY A 232 0.97 19.07 -4.05
N ARG A 233 0.01 18.95 -3.12
CA ARG A 233 -0.30 20.02 -2.16
C ARG A 233 0.91 20.37 -1.31
N THR A 234 1.58 19.37 -0.75
CA THR A 234 2.76 19.56 0.11
C THR A 234 3.89 20.27 -0.65
N LEU A 235 4.11 19.91 -1.92
CA LEU A 235 5.08 20.56 -2.79
C LEU A 235 4.69 22.02 -3.06
N LEU A 236 3.44 22.29 -3.44
CA LEU A 236 2.95 23.64 -3.71
C LEU A 236 3.12 24.56 -2.50
N CYS A 237 2.82 24.07 -1.29
CA CYS A 237 3.02 24.86 -0.09
C CYS A 237 4.52 25.04 0.24
N SER A 238 5.36 24.04 -0.04
CA SER A 238 6.81 24.19 0.09
C SER A 238 7.31 25.32 -0.82
N LEU A 239 6.80 25.43 -2.04
CA LEU A 239 7.12 26.53 -2.98
C LEU A 239 6.61 27.92 -2.53
N GLY A 240 5.97 28.03 -1.36
CA GLY A 240 5.45 29.29 -0.83
C GLY A 240 4.10 29.71 -1.42
N LEU A 241 3.45 28.83 -2.19
CA LEU A 241 2.15 29.13 -2.81
C LEU A 241 0.98 28.93 -1.83
N CYS A 242 1.22 28.25 -0.70
CA CYS A 242 0.24 28.08 0.37
C CYS A 242 0.91 27.84 1.72
N ILE A 243 0.14 28.06 2.80
CA ILE A 243 0.56 27.75 4.16
C ILE A 243 -0.07 26.40 4.55
N ILE A 244 0.76 25.49 5.09
CA ILE A 244 0.26 24.22 5.62
C ILE A 244 -0.32 24.49 7.02
N HIS A 245 -1.59 24.18 7.20
CA HIS A 245 -2.23 24.11 8.51
C HIS A 245 -2.54 22.65 8.82
N ILE A 246 -1.89 22.13 9.85
CA ILE A 246 -1.92 20.71 10.25
C ILE A 246 -3.37 20.26 10.56
N ASP A 247 -4.18 21.16 11.13
CA ASP A 247 -5.59 20.94 11.47
C ASP A 247 -6.57 21.63 10.51
N SER A 248 -6.15 21.88 9.26
CA SER A 248 -7.07 22.42 8.25
C SER A 248 -8.13 21.40 7.84
N PRO A 249 -9.35 21.83 7.44
CA PRO A 249 -10.35 20.94 6.86
C PRO A 249 -9.81 20.10 5.69
N ILE A 250 -8.92 20.67 4.88
CA ILE A 250 -8.27 19.97 3.76
C ILE A 250 -7.35 18.86 4.28
N SER A 251 -6.65 19.07 5.40
CA SER A 251 -5.84 18.02 6.05
C SER A 251 -6.71 16.83 6.45
N HIS A 252 -7.85 17.07 7.10
CA HIS A 252 -8.80 16.01 7.46
C HIS A 252 -9.38 15.28 6.24
N VAL A 253 -9.67 16.01 5.15
CA VAL A 253 -10.11 15.38 3.89
C VAL A 253 -9.02 14.48 3.31
N ILE A 254 -7.76 14.89 3.33
CA ILE A 254 -6.63 14.06 2.87
C ILE A 254 -6.50 12.81 3.74
N GLU A 255 -6.57 12.96 5.06
CA GLU A 255 -6.53 11.82 5.99
C GLU A 255 -7.68 10.84 5.72
N LEU A 256 -8.90 11.34 5.53
CA LEU A 256 -10.06 10.53 5.19
C LEU A 256 -9.88 9.82 3.84
N LEU A 257 -9.35 10.51 2.82
CA LEU A 257 -9.07 9.91 1.52
C LEU A 257 -8.05 8.78 1.64
N LEU A 258 -6.97 8.97 2.41
CA LEU A 258 -5.99 7.93 2.70
C LEU A 258 -6.63 6.75 3.44
N ASP A 259 -7.48 6.98 4.43
CA ASP A 259 -8.17 5.90 5.14
C ASP A 259 -9.11 5.12 4.19
N ILE A 260 -9.86 5.82 3.33
CA ILE A 260 -10.70 5.20 2.28
C ILE A 260 -9.84 4.37 1.31
N GLN A 261 -8.69 4.91 0.88
CA GLN A 261 -7.75 4.21 -0.01
C GLN A 261 -7.39 2.83 0.54
N LEU A 262 -7.09 2.78 1.83
CA LEU A 262 -6.62 1.58 2.53
C LEU A 262 -7.76 0.57 2.73
N LEU A 263 -8.98 1.06 2.94
CA LEU A 263 -10.19 0.22 2.98
C LEU A 263 -10.53 -0.39 1.61
N LEU A 264 -10.18 0.28 0.51
CA LEU A 264 -10.42 -0.24 -0.84
C LEU A 264 -9.49 -1.39 -1.22
N VAL A 265 -8.27 -1.46 -0.67
CA VAL A 265 -7.30 -2.54 -0.95
C VAL A 265 -7.89 -3.95 -0.75
N PRO A 266 -8.44 -4.32 0.43
CA PRO A 266 -9.04 -5.64 0.62
C PRO A 266 -10.30 -5.85 -0.25
N VAL A 267 -11.06 -4.81 -0.55
CA VAL A 267 -12.22 -4.91 -1.44
C VAL A 267 -11.78 -5.29 -2.85
N ILE A 268 -10.73 -4.63 -3.36
CA ILE A 268 -10.16 -4.94 -4.67
C ILE A 268 -9.64 -6.39 -4.71
N PHE A 269 -8.91 -6.86 -3.70
CA PHE A 269 -8.48 -8.26 -3.66
C PHE A 269 -9.64 -9.25 -3.66
N THR A 270 -10.71 -8.93 -2.93
CA THR A 270 -11.91 -9.78 -2.88
C THR A 270 -12.60 -9.89 -4.23
N ILE A 271 -12.62 -8.81 -5.02
CA ILE A 271 -13.27 -8.79 -6.34
C ILE A 271 -12.45 -9.57 -7.37
N TYR A 272 -11.14 -9.34 -7.40
CA TYR A 272 -10.28 -9.80 -8.49
C TYR A 272 -9.57 -11.14 -8.24
N ILE A 273 -9.32 -11.54 -6.98
CA ILE A 273 -8.65 -12.81 -6.67
C ILE A 273 -9.71 -13.91 -6.50
N PRO A 274 -9.79 -14.91 -7.40
CA PRO A 274 -10.88 -15.88 -7.40
C PRO A 274 -11.00 -16.68 -6.09
N ALA A 275 -9.86 -17.11 -5.53
CA ALA A 275 -9.83 -17.86 -4.28
C ALA A 275 -10.38 -17.07 -3.08
N VAL A 276 -10.04 -15.77 -2.99
CA VAL A 276 -10.54 -14.89 -1.93
C VAL A 276 -12.03 -14.62 -2.13
N ARG A 277 -12.43 -14.35 -3.37
CA ARG A 277 -13.84 -14.14 -3.72
C ARG A 277 -14.71 -15.33 -3.35
N GLN A 278 -14.30 -16.55 -3.70
CA GLN A 278 -15.08 -17.74 -3.39
C GLN A 278 -15.19 -17.95 -1.87
N LEU A 279 -14.14 -17.65 -1.10
CA LEU A 279 -14.19 -17.72 0.36
C LEU A 279 -15.21 -16.75 0.94
N VAL A 280 -15.22 -15.50 0.47
CA VAL A 280 -16.18 -14.48 0.93
C VAL A 280 -17.61 -14.85 0.56
N LEU A 281 -17.84 -15.33 -0.67
CA LEU A 281 -19.16 -15.83 -1.10
C LEU A 281 -19.63 -17.00 -0.23
N ARG A 282 -18.75 -17.97 0.07
CA ARG A 282 -19.07 -19.11 0.93
C ARG A 282 -19.39 -18.68 2.37
N GLY A 283 -18.62 -17.73 2.91
CA GLY A 283 -18.88 -17.14 4.22
C GLY A 283 -20.22 -16.42 4.27
N GLY A 284 -20.55 -15.62 3.25
CA GLY A 284 -21.84 -14.94 3.14
C GLY A 284 -23.03 -15.91 3.06
N HIS A 285 -22.90 -16.99 2.28
CA HIS A 285 -23.92 -18.05 2.25
C HIS A 285 -24.09 -18.76 3.60
N MET A 286 -22.99 -18.99 4.33
CA MET A 286 -23.06 -19.60 5.66
C MET A 286 -23.77 -18.68 6.67
N ILE A 287 -23.45 -17.38 6.66
CA ILE A 287 -24.10 -16.38 7.53
C ILE A 287 -25.59 -16.29 7.20
N THR A 288 -25.95 -16.15 5.92
CA THR A 288 -27.37 -16.08 5.51
C THR A 288 -28.14 -17.36 5.86
N PHE A 289 -27.51 -18.53 5.75
CA PHE A 289 -28.09 -19.80 6.20
C PHE A 289 -28.31 -19.84 7.71
N LEU A 290 -27.31 -19.40 8.51
CA LEU A 290 -27.44 -19.32 9.97
C LEU A 290 -28.53 -18.34 10.40
N CYS A 291 -28.62 -17.16 9.76
CA CYS A 291 -29.68 -16.19 10.03
C CYS A 291 -31.07 -16.74 9.71
N ARG A 292 -31.21 -17.52 8.62
CA ARG A 292 -32.48 -18.21 8.31
C ARG A 292 -32.82 -19.28 9.34
N ARG A 293 -31.83 -20.01 9.85
CA ARG A 293 -32.02 -21.04 10.88
C ARG A 293 -32.36 -20.46 12.25
N LEU A 294 -31.82 -19.30 12.62
CA LEU A 294 -32.14 -18.61 13.88
C LEU A 294 -33.52 -17.93 13.88
N ARG A 295 -34.11 -17.71 12.70
CA ARG A 295 -35.44 -17.09 12.55
C ARG A 295 -36.59 -18.11 12.68
N ASN A 296 -36.31 -19.39 12.44
CA ASN A 296 -37.27 -20.49 12.50
C ASN A 296 -37.15 -21.22 13.83
#